data_AF-A0A3Q0SVP9-F1
#
_entry.id   AF-A0A3Q0SVP9-F1
#
_cell.length_a   1.000
_cell.length_b   1.000
_cell.length_c   1.000
_cell.angle_alpha   90.00
_cell.angle_beta   90.00
_cell.angle_gamma   90.00
#
_symmetry.space_group_name_H-M   'P 1'
#
loop_
_entity.id
_entity.type
_entity.pdbx_description
1 polymer ?
#
loop_
_entity_poly.entity_id
_entity_poly.type
_entity_poly.pdbx_seq_one_letter_code
_entity_poly.pdbx_strand_id
1 'polypeptide(L)'
;IDGRVCLELPTPALERALPSPETFADDLEKAQGFLIQCTLVFKQFHRTYSYDFSKITFMTNLKRGRALHWAQVVINSNCELIFTECVNKFKCVFVIDVSRKA
;
A
#
# COMPACT_ATOMS: atom_id res chain seq x y z
N ILE A 1 19.72 34.33 -35.35
CA ILE A 1 19.91 32.97 -34.81
C ILE A 1 18.81 32.72 -33.79
N ASP A 2 17.96 31.76 -34.08
CA ASP A 2 16.65 31.51 -33.47
C ASP A 2 16.83 30.82 -32.11
N GLY A 3 16.74 31.58 -31.02
CA GLY A 3 16.83 31.07 -29.66
C GLY A 3 15.47 30.57 -29.20
N ARG A 4 15.15 29.30 -29.49
CA ARG A 4 13.96 28.63 -28.95
C ARG A 4 13.97 28.76 -27.42
N VAL A 5 13.09 29.59 -26.90
CA VAL A 5 12.66 29.53 -25.50
C VAL A 5 11.88 28.23 -25.38
N CYS A 6 12.47 27.21 -24.77
CA CYS A 6 11.72 26.07 -24.30
C CYS A 6 10.69 26.61 -23.31
N LEU A 7 9.42 26.65 -23.73
CA LEU A 7 8.30 26.86 -22.82
C LEU A 7 8.27 25.63 -21.90
N GLU A 8 9.01 25.70 -20.80
CA GLU A 8 8.76 24.82 -19.67
C GLU A 8 7.34 25.15 -19.21
N LEU A 9 6.38 24.34 -19.65
CA LEU A 9 5.05 24.33 -19.09
C LEU A 9 5.23 24.25 -17.58
N PRO A 10 4.62 25.14 -16.77
CA PRO A 10 4.61 24.94 -15.34
C PRO A 10 3.97 23.57 -15.13
N THR A 11 4.78 22.61 -14.69
CA THR A 11 4.30 21.28 -14.32
C THR A 11 3.13 21.55 -13.39
N PRO A 12 1.87 21.19 -13.75
CA PRO A 12 0.76 21.39 -12.84
C PRO A 12 1.20 20.69 -11.58
N ALA A 13 1.28 21.48 -10.51
CA ALA A 13 2.11 21.16 -9.37
C ALA A 13 1.98 19.67 -9.04
N LEU A 14 3.13 19.05 -8.79
CA LEU A 14 3.29 17.90 -7.92
C LEU A 14 2.69 18.25 -6.54
N GLU A 15 1.39 18.59 -6.52
CA GLU A 15 0.72 19.29 -5.45
C GLU A 15 0.31 18.21 -4.45
N ARG A 16 1.32 17.82 -3.65
CA ARG A 16 1.25 16.85 -2.57
C ARG A 16 0.98 15.42 -3.06
N ALA A 17 1.84 14.89 -3.94
CA ALA A 17 1.98 13.44 -4.02
C ALA A 17 2.44 12.95 -2.64
N LEU A 18 1.62 12.12 -1.97
CA LEU A 18 2.09 11.41 -0.78
C LEU A 18 3.36 10.63 -1.16
N PRO A 19 4.39 10.57 -0.28
CA PRO A 19 5.50 9.67 -0.53
C PRO A 19 4.94 8.27 -0.78
N SER A 20 5.44 7.59 -1.81
CA SER A 20 5.08 6.21 -2.07
C SER A 20 5.34 5.40 -0.80
N PRO A 21 4.39 4.59 -0.31
CA PRO A 21 4.63 3.77 0.86
C PRO A 21 5.87 2.90 0.70
N GLU A 22 6.58 2.66 1.78
CA GLU A 22 7.73 1.77 1.76
C GLU A 22 7.33 0.34 1.42
N THR A 23 8.21 -0.37 0.71
CA THR A 23 8.00 -1.79 0.46
C THR A 23 8.15 -2.60 1.75
N PHE A 24 7.29 -3.58 1.96
CA PHE A 24 7.25 -4.41 3.17
C PHE A 24 7.63 -5.85 2.87
N ALA A 25 8.68 -6.37 3.53
CA ALA A 25 9.09 -7.77 3.39
C ALA A 25 8.54 -8.64 4.54
N ASP A 26 8.99 -8.37 5.76
CA ASP A 26 8.66 -9.18 6.94
C ASP A 26 9.08 -8.54 8.28
N ASP A 27 9.45 -7.26 8.27
CA ASP A 27 9.85 -6.50 9.46
C ASP A 27 8.62 -6.16 10.31
N LEU A 28 8.40 -6.93 11.38
CA LEU A 28 7.22 -6.80 12.23
C LEU A 28 7.10 -5.42 12.90
N GLU A 29 8.22 -4.74 13.17
CA GLU A 29 8.22 -3.39 13.74
C GLU A 29 7.65 -2.36 12.75
N LYS A 30 7.83 -2.62 11.45
CA LYS A 30 7.33 -1.74 10.38
C LYS A 30 5.93 -2.12 9.88
N ALA A 31 5.40 -3.27 10.27
CA ALA A 31 4.12 -3.77 9.76
C ALA A 31 2.95 -2.81 10.04
N GLN A 32 2.91 -2.20 11.23
CA GLN A 32 1.90 -1.22 11.58
C GLN A 32 2.07 0.07 10.77
N GLY A 33 3.30 0.58 10.62
CA GLY A 33 3.60 1.75 9.80
C GLY A 33 3.20 1.56 8.34
N PHE A 34 3.49 0.39 7.77
CA PHE A 34 3.08 0.01 6.42
C PHE A 34 1.56 0.09 6.21
N LEU A 35 0.76 -0.45 7.14
CA LEU A 35 -0.71 -0.38 7.06
C LEU A 35 -1.21 1.07 7.12
N ILE A 36 -0.61 1.88 7.99
CA ILE A 36 -0.98 3.31 8.12
C ILE A 36 -0.70 4.03 6.80
N GLN A 37 0.48 3.84 6.20
CA GLN A 37 0.83 4.45 4.92
C GLN A 37 -0.13 4.05 3.80
N CYS A 38 -0.46 2.75 3.67
CA CYS A 38 -1.46 2.30 2.69
C CYS A 38 -2.83 2.96 2.92
N THR A 39 -3.27 3.05 4.17
CA THR A 39 -4.55 3.68 4.53
C THR A 39 -4.59 5.16 4.16
N LEU A 40 -3.50 5.90 4.38
CA LEU A 40 -3.39 7.31 4.01
C LEU A 40 -3.47 7.51 2.49
N VAL A 41 -2.80 6.65 1.71
CA VAL A 41 -2.91 6.67 0.24
C VAL A 41 -4.35 6.47 -0.21
N PHE A 42 -5.08 5.51 0.36
CA PHE A 42 -6.47 5.26 -0.02
C PHE A 42 -7.41 6.40 0.37
N LYS A 43 -7.15 7.11 1.48
CA LYS A 43 -7.90 8.30 1.85
C LYS A 43 -7.66 9.45 0.88
N GLN A 44 -6.39 9.68 0.53
CA GLN A 44 -5.99 10.74 -0.40
C GLN A 44 -6.55 10.49 -1.81
N PHE A 45 -6.43 9.26 -2.30
CA PHE A 45 -6.81 8.86 -3.65
C PHE A 45 -8.05 7.96 -3.64
N HIS A 46 -9.10 8.37 -2.91
CA HIS A 46 -10.33 7.58 -2.71
C HIS A 46 -11.01 7.16 -4.01
N ARG A 47 -10.98 8.00 -5.06
CA ARG A 47 -11.53 7.66 -6.39
C ARG A 47 -10.73 6.56 -7.09
N THR A 48 -9.41 6.63 -7.01
CA THR A 48 -8.51 5.63 -7.61
C THR A 48 -8.64 4.28 -6.90
N TYR A 49 -8.78 4.31 -5.57
CA TYR A 49 -8.88 3.12 -4.74
C TYR A 49 -10.29 2.93 -4.18
N SER A 50 -11.31 3.02 -5.03
CA SER A 50 -12.71 2.86 -4.62
C SER A 50 -13.11 1.39 -4.38
N TYR A 51 -12.41 0.43 -5.00
CA TYR A 51 -12.75 -1.00 -4.95
C TYR A 51 -11.76 -1.80 -4.10
N ASP A 52 -12.23 -2.87 -3.45
CA ASP A 52 -11.36 -3.76 -2.65
C ASP A 52 -10.20 -4.31 -3.48
N PHE A 53 -10.48 -4.76 -4.71
CA PHE A 53 -9.46 -5.27 -5.62
C PHE A 53 -8.32 -4.26 -5.86
N SER A 54 -8.65 -2.98 -6.06
CA SER A 54 -7.66 -1.92 -6.30
C SER A 54 -6.77 -1.68 -5.06
N LYS A 55 -7.35 -1.73 -3.85
CA LYS A 55 -6.62 -1.57 -2.59
C LYS A 55 -5.72 -2.78 -2.31
N ILE A 56 -6.23 -4.00 -2.52
CA ILE A 56 -5.50 -5.25 -2.33
C ILE A 56 -4.34 -5.33 -3.32
N THR A 57 -4.57 -4.98 -4.58
CA THR A 57 -3.52 -4.93 -5.62
C THR A 57 -2.40 -3.96 -5.22
N PHE A 58 -2.76 -2.74 -4.81
CA PHE A 58 -1.78 -1.77 -4.32
C PHE A 58 -0.96 -2.29 -3.14
N MET A 59 -1.64 -2.80 -2.11
CA MET A 59 -0.97 -3.34 -0.92
C MET A 59 -0.06 -4.52 -1.27
N THR A 60 -0.43 -5.34 -2.26
CA THR A 60 0.35 -6.49 -2.71
C THR A 60 1.59 -6.07 -3.48
N ASN A 61 1.48 -5.07 -4.35
CA ASN A 61 2.61 -4.54 -5.14
C ASN A 61 3.72 -3.93 -4.28
N LEU A 62 3.41 -3.55 -3.05
CA LEU A 62 4.40 -3.05 -2.09
C LEU A 62 5.05 -4.16 -1.26
N LYS A 63 4.57 -5.41 -1.36
CA LYS A 63 5.14 -6.52 -0.58
C LYS A 63 6.36 -7.12 -1.26
N ARG A 64 7.29 -7.63 -0.47
CA ARG A 64 8.49 -8.36 -0.90
C ARG A 64 8.63 -9.64 -0.09
N GLY A 65 9.46 -10.57 -0.56
CA GLY A 65 9.82 -11.80 0.17
C GLY A 65 8.61 -12.54 0.76
N ARG A 66 8.67 -12.82 2.07
CA ARG A 66 7.64 -13.59 2.80
C ARG A 66 6.26 -12.93 2.76
N ALA A 67 6.16 -11.61 2.85
CA ALA A 67 4.87 -10.93 2.75
C ALA A 67 4.24 -11.07 1.36
N LEU A 68 5.04 -11.05 0.28
CA LEU A 68 4.51 -11.23 -1.07
C LEU A 68 4.00 -12.66 -1.26
N HIS A 69 4.76 -13.65 -0.77
CA HIS A 69 4.34 -15.05 -0.80
C HIS A 69 3.04 -15.26 -0.01
N TRP A 70 2.94 -14.70 1.19
CA TRP A 70 1.70 -14.70 1.97
C TRP A 70 0.51 -14.12 1.19
N ALA A 71 0.69 -12.98 0.51
CA ALA A 71 -0.38 -12.35 -0.25
C ALA A 71 -0.86 -13.24 -1.40
N GLN A 72 0.06 -13.88 -2.12
CA GLN A 72 -0.27 -14.81 -3.20
C GLN A 72 -1.11 -15.99 -2.68
N VAL A 73 -0.74 -16.59 -1.55
CA VAL A 73 -1.50 -17.70 -0.94
C VAL A 73 -2.89 -17.25 -0.53
N VAL A 74 -3.00 -16.11 0.15
CA VAL A 74 -4.28 -15.57 0.63
C VAL A 74 -5.22 -15.22 -0.52
N ILE A 75 -4.71 -14.57 -1.58
CA ILE A 75 -5.53 -14.19 -2.75
C ILE A 75 -5.97 -15.44 -3.52
N ASN A 76 -5.08 -16.40 -3.75
CA ASN A 76 -5.43 -17.64 -4.47
C ASN A 76 -6.43 -18.52 -3.70
N SER A 77 -6.49 -18.39 -2.38
CA SER A 77 -7.41 -19.17 -1.53
C SER A 77 -8.77 -18.50 -1.35
N ASN A 78 -8.93 -17.23 -1.73
CA ASN A 78 -10.10 -16.41 -1.45
C ASN A 78 -10.51 -15.60 -2.69
N CYS A 79 -11.35 -16.18 -3.56
CA CYS A 79 -11.82 -15.53 -4.79
C CYS A 79 -12.57 -14.20 -4.57
N GLU A 80 -13.20 -14.02 -3.40
CA GLU A 80 -13.98 -12.82 -3.04
C GLU A 80 -13.39 -12.04 -1.85
N LEU A 81 -12.06 -12.03 -1.73
CA LEU A 81 -11.38 -11.35 -0.64
C LEU A 81 -11.68 -9.84 -0.64
N ILE A 82 -12.34 -9.34 0.41
CA ILE A 82 -12.53 -7.91 0.64
C ILE A 82 -11.35 -7.30 1.39
N PHE A 83 -11.12 -5.99 1.25
CA PHE A 83 -9.93 -5.33 1.78
C PHE A 83 -9.85 -5.43 3.31
N THR A 84 -10.98 -5.29 4.02
CA THR A 84 -11.02 -5.42 5.48
C THR A 84 -10.56 -6.82 5.94
N GLU A 85 -10.96 -7.87 5.23
CA GLU A 85 -10.51 -9.24 5.54
C GLU A 85 -9.02 -9.41 5.27
N CYS A 86 -8.53 -8.88 4.14
CA CYS A 86 -7.10 -8.86 3.81
C CYS A 86 -6.26 -8.20 4.92
N VAL A 87 -6.71 -7.04 5.43
CA VAL A 87 -6.05 -6.33 6.54
C VAL A 87 -6.08 -7.14 7.83
N ASN A 88 -7.21 -7.78 8.16
CA ASN A 88 -7.31 -8.60 9.37
C ASN A 88 -6.36 -9.80 9.30
N LYS A 89 -6.34 -10.54 8.18
CA LYS A 89 -5.39 -11.63 7.96
C LYS A 89 -3.94 -11.14 8.02
N PHE A 90 -3.65 -9.96 7.45
CA PHE A 90 -2.31 -9.37 7.51
C PHE A 90 -1.91 -9.07 8.95
N LYS A 91 -2.80 -8.45 9.74
CA LYS A 91 -2.55 -8.15 11.16
C LYS A 91 -2.26 -9.43 11.94
N CYS A 92 -3.04 -10.49 11.77
CA CYS A 92 -2.80 -11.75 12.48
C CYS A 92 -1.42 -12.37 12.24
N VAL A 93 -0.81 -12.12 11.08
CA VAL A 93 0.49 -12.71 10.71
C VAL A 93 1.65 -11.76 11.01
N PHE A 94 1.49 -10.47 10.74
CA PHE A 94 2.59 -9.50 10.73
C PHE A 94 2.48 -8.42 11.80
N VAL A 95 1.33 -8.28 12.48
CA VAL A 95 1.14 -7.32 13.56
C VAL A 95 0.90 -8.10 14.85
N ILE A 96 1.97 -8.31 15.61
CA ILE A 96 1.86 -8.92 16.93
C ILE A 96 1.31 -7.87 17.89
N ASP A 97 0.18 -8.17 18.55
CA ASP A 97 -0.24 -7.43 19.71
C ASP A 97 0.67 -7.80 20.89
N VAL A 98 1.57 -6.89 21.27
CA VAL A 98 2.50 -7.09 22.41
C VAL A 98 1.73 -7.25 23.74
N SER A 99 0.43 -6.94 23.79
CA SER A 99 -0.41 -7.10 24.98
C SER A 99 -0.76 -8.56 25.31
N ARG A 100 -0.39 -9.54 24.47
CA ARG A 100 -0.49 -10.99 24.81
C ARG A 100 0.72 -11.54 25.58
N LYS A 101 1.67 -10.69 25.98
CA LYS A 101 2.66 -11.01 27.00
C LYS A 101 2.44 -10.14 28.23
N ALA A 102 1.44 -10.49 29.02
CA ALA A 102 1.33 -10.14 30.43
C ALA A 102 0.70 -11.32 31.16
#